data_AF-A0A8T3XJB1-F1
#
_entry.id   AF-A0A8T3XJB1-F1
#
_cell.length_a   1.000
_cell.length_b   1.000
_cell.length_c   1.000
_cell.angle_alpha   90.00
_cell.angle_beta   90.00
_cell.angle_gamma   90.00
#
_symmetry.space_group_name_H-M   'P 1'
#
loop_
_entity.id
_entity.type
_entity.pdbx_description
1 polymer ?
#
loop_
_entity_poly.entity_id
_entity_poly.type
_entity_poly.pdbx_seq_one_letter_code
_entity_poly.pdbx_strand_id
1 'polypeptide(L)'
;MEIRRNLIKTWISKSKKGYETRDGIGGDFQFAEILINCWISFEAYSCLKYPREYVGQRINDFCQDHKQKYKNEFDELPDDLRSNVKNLSYYQIVDMRPNHELDAPKQINDIKNLSNVMGVVYQIRNNLFHGGKDVQDMKDKNVIEHSAIFLYRLLEWIFHFEGYLP
;
A
#
# COMPACT_ATOMS: atom_id res chain seq x y z
N MET A 1 15.02 17.86 7.00
CA MET A 1 13.56 17.69 6.83
C MET A 1 13.12 17.82 5.37
N GLU A 2 13.65 18.79 4.63
CA GLU A 2 13.29 19.04 3.22
C GLU A 2 13.58 17.87 2.27
N ILE A 3 14.72 17.19 2.42
CA ILE A 3 15.08 16.00 1.62
C ILE A 3 14.00 14.91 1.72
N ARG A 4 13.46 14.65 2.92
CA ARG A 4 12.43 13.61 3.11
C ARG A 4 11.08 14.01 2.52
N ARG A 5 10.70 15.29 2.63
CA ARG A 5 9.50 15.82 1.95
C ARG A 5 9.62 15.70 0.43
N ASN A 6 10.80 15.98 -0.12
CA ASN A 6 11.06 15.81 -1.55
C ASN A 6 10.99 14.34 -1.96
N LEU A 7 11.53 13.41 -1.15
CA LEU A 7 11.39 11.97 -1.41
C LEU A 7 9.91 11.53 -1.46
N ILE A 8 9.10 11.95 -0.48
CA ILE A 8 7.66 11.63 -0.46
C ILE A 8 7.00 12.06 -1.77
N LYS A 9 7.20 13.33 -2.17
CA LYS A 9 6.66 13.92 -3.40
C LYS A 9 7.16 13.21 -4.66
N THR A 10 8.47 13.00 -4.78
CA THR A 10 9.07 12.36 -5.95
C THR A 10 8.50 10.97 -6.19
N TRP A 11 8.43 10.13 -5.15
CA TRP A 11 8.01 8.75 -5.30
C TRP A 11 6.50 8.63 -5.50
N ILE A 12 5.68 9.49 -4.86
CA ILE A 12 4.23 9.46 -5.09
C ILE A 12 3.89 10.02 -6.48
N SER A 13 4.65 11.00 -7.00
CA SER A 13 4.51 11.47 -8.39
C SER A 13 4.89 10.40 -9.41
N LYS A 14 5.90 9.56 -9.12
CA LYS A 14 6.22 8.40 -9.96
C LYS A 14 5.07 7.37 -9.95
N SER A 15 4.52 7.07 -8.77
CA SER A 15 3.34 6.21 -8.66
C SER A 15 2.15 6.76 -9.44
N LYS A 16 1.90 8.07 -9.34
CA LYS A 16 0.85 8.77 -10.10
C LYS A 16 1.02 8.60 -11.60
N LYS A 17 2.22 8.88 -12.13
CA LYS A 17 2.51 8.70 -13.56
C LYS A 17 2.31 7.25 -14.01
N GLY A 18 2.77 6.29 -13.21
CA GLY A 18 2.55 4.86 -13.48
C GLY A 18 1.06 4.52 -13.49
N TYR A 19 0.31 4.99 -12.50
CA TYR A 19 -1.13 4.80 -12.40
C TYR A 19 -1.88 5.44 -13.58
N GLU A 20 -1.56 6.67 -13.99
CA GLU A 20 -2.19 7.36 -15.12
C GLU A 20 -1.93 6.69 -16.48
N THR A 21 -0.84 5.92 -16.59
CA THR A 21 -0.45 5.21 -17.82
C THR A 21 -0.77 3.71 -17.76
N ARG A 22 -1.54 3.26 -16.77
CA ARG A 22 -1.83 1.83 -16.53
C ARG A 22 -2.59 1.13 -17.65
N ASP A 23 -3.40 1.89 -18.39
CA ASP A 23 -4.18 1.38 -19.53
C ASP A 23 -3.40 1.43 -20.85
N GLY A 24 -2.12 1.86 -20.81
CA GLY A 24 -1.21 1.90 -21.96
C GLY A 24 -0.43 0.60 -22.15
N ILE A 25 0.69 0.65 -22.90
CA ILE A 25 1.65 -0.46 -23.06
C ILE A 25 2.52 -0.58 -21.78
N GLY A 26 1.89 -0.56 -20.61
CA GLY A 26 2.55 -0.86 -19.36
C GLY A 26 2.86 -2.34 -19.31
N GLY A 27 4.15 -2.69 -19.25
CA GLY A 27 4.57 -4.08 -19.12
C GLY A 27 4.08 -4.70 -17.81
N ASP A 28 4.22 -6.03 -17.68
CA ASP A 28 3.71 -6.81 -16.54
C ASP A 28 4.18 -6.35 -15.15
N PHE A 29 5.20 -5.51 -15.08
CA PHE A 29 5.80 -5.01 -13.85
C PHE A 29 5.22 -3.67 -13.36
N GLN A 30 4.36 -3.01 -14.13
CA GLN A 30 3.94 -1.63 -13.82
C GLN A 30 3.27 -1.50 -12.44
N PHE A 31 2.40 -2.43 -12.05
CA PHE A 31 1.77 -2.40 -10.74
C PHE A 31 2.74 -2.73 -9.60
N ALA A 32 3.71 -3.61 -9.85
CA ALA A 32 4.79 -3.87 -8.89
C ALA A 32 5.62 -2.60 -8.65
N GLU A 33 5.96 -1.86 -9.71
CA GLU A 33 6.65 -0.57 -9.61
C GLU A 33 5.81 0.48 -8.85
N ILE A 34 4.51 0.60 -9.15
CA ILE A 34 3.61 1.51 -8.42
C ILE A 34 3.58 1.15 -6.93
N LEU A 35 3.45 -0.14 -6.58
CA LEU A 35 3.42 -0.59 -5.19
C LEU A 35 4.74 -0.26 -4.47
N ILE A 36 5.88 -0.50 -5.11
CA ILE A 36 7.20 -0.20 -4.56
C ILE A 36 7.38 1.31 -4.36
N ASN A 37 7.03 2.12 -5.38
CA ASN A 37 7.13 3.58 -5.30
C ASN A 37 6.25 4.12 -4.16
N CYS A 38 5.01 3.63 -4.03
CA CYS A 38 4.13 3.97 -2.92
C CYS A 38 4.74 3.58 -1.57
N TRP A 39 5.35 2.39 -1.47
CA TRP A 39 6.00 1.95 -0.23
C TRP A 39 7.19 2.83 0.14
N ILE A 40 8.00 3.27 -0.83
CA ILE A 40 9.12 4.19 -0.59
C ILE A 40 8.60 5.54 -0.08
N SER A 41 7.54 6.08 -0.67
CA SER A 41 6.87 7.29 -0.16
C SER A 41 6.35 7.12 1.26
N PHE A 42 5.71 5.98 1.56
CA PHE A 42 5.23 5.65 2.89
C PHE A 42 6.36 5.54 3.91
N GLU A 43 7.47 4.88 3.58
CA GLU A 43 8.65 4.80 4.46
C GLU A 43 9.25 6.19 4.72
N ALA A 44 9.37 7.03 3.70
CA ALA A 44 9.88 8.39 3.85
C ALA A 44 8.99 9.25 4.76
N TYR A 45 7.66 9.15 4.60
CA TYR A 45 6.67 9.80 5.46
C TYR A 45 6.74 9.26 6.89
N SER A 46 6.65 7.95 7.04
CA SER A 46 6.55 7.30 8.36
C SER A 46 7.84 7.45 9.17
N CYS A 47 9.01 7.42 8.54
CA CYS A 47 10.28 7.69 9.22
C CYS A 47 10.43 9.15 9.65
N LEU A 48 9.74 10.08 8.98
CA LEU A 48 9.72 11.50 9.36
C LEU A 48 8.75 11.74 10.53
N LYS A 49 7.57 11.10 10.50
CA LYS A 49 6.50 11.35 11.49
C LYS A 49 6.62 10.48 12.74
N TYR A 50 7.06 9.23 12.59
CA TYR A 50 7.11 8.24 13.66
C TYR A 50 8.56 7.81 13.92
N PRO A 51 9.20 8.25 15.02
CA PRO A 51 10.58 7.90 15.36
C PRO A 51 10.67 6.47 15.92
N ARG A 52 10.30 5.49 15.10
CA ARG A 52 10.37 4.05 15.42
C ARG A 52 11.42 3.38 14.57
N GLU A 53 12.11 2.42 15.17
CA GLU A 53 13.11 1.60 14.48
C GLU A 53 12.45 0.60 13.52
N TYR A 54 11.40 -0.08 13.99
CA TYR A 54 10.76 -1.16 13.23
C TYR A 54 9.61 -0.66 12.36
N VAL A 55 9.58 -1.13 11.10
CA VAL A 55 8.51 -0.80 10.13
C VAL A 55 7.12 -1.18 10.64
N GLY A 56 6.99 -2.31 11.34
CA GLY A 56 5.70 -2.73 11.92
C GLY A 56 5.16 -1.73 12.94
N GLN A 57 6.03 -1.13 13.75
CA GLN A 57 5.63 -0.08 14.70
C GLN A 57 5.20 1.20 13.97
N ARG A 58 5.91 1.59 12.91
CA ARG A 58 5.53 2.74 12.06
C ARG A 58 4.19 2.54 11.35
N ILE A 59 3.91 1.32 10.87
CA ILE A 59 2.60 0.96 10.31
C ILE A 59 1.51 1.06 11.38
N ASN A 60 1.77 0.57 12.59
CA ASN A 60 0.82 0.68 13.69
C ASN A 60 0.52 2.14 14.04
N ASP A 61 1.55 2.97 14.23
CA ASP A 61 1.39 4.39 14.53
C ASP A 61 0.62 5.11 13.40
N PHE A 62 0.99 4.86 12.14
CA PHE A 62 0.24 5.35 10.97
C PHE A 62 -1.23 4.96 11.00
N CYS A 63 -1.51 3.68 11.28
CA CYS A 63 -2.88 3.22 11.31
C CYS A 63 -3.65 3.84 12.47
N GLN A 64 -3.05 4.05 13.65
CA GLN A 64 -3.72 4.70 14.78
C GLN A 64 -4.07 6.16 14.47
N ASP A 65 -3.13 6.91 13.91
CA ASP A 65 -3.33 8.33 13.55
C ASP A 65 -4.48 8.53 12.56
N HIS A 66 -4.60 7.61 11.59
CA HIS A 66 -5.55 7.74 10.48
C HIS A 66 -6.80 6.87 10.63
N LYS A 67 -6.90 6.04 11.70
CA LYS A 67 -7.97 5.04 11.88
C LYS A 67 -9.36 5.64 11.80
N GLN A 68 -9.62 6.67 12.61
CA GLN A 68 -10.96 7.23 12.75
C GLN A 68 -11.38 7.95 11.47
N LYS A 69 -10.44 8.71 10.87
CA LYS A 69 -10.67 9.42 9.61
C LYS A 69 -10.97 8.45 8.48
N TYR A 70 -10.13 7.43 8.30
CA TYR A 70 -10.33 6.40 7.28
C TYR A 70 -11.68 5.69 7.44
N LYS A 71 -12.04 5.31 8.67
CA LYS A 71 -13.30 4.63 8.95
C LYS A 71 -14.52 5.51 8.66
N ASN A 72 -14.47 6.79 9.04
CA ASN A 72 -15.58 7.72 8.89
C ASN A 72 -15.79 8.16 7.43
N GLU A 73 -14.69 8.41 6.72
CA GLU A 73 -14.72 8.93 5.35
C GLU A 73 -14.66 7.82 4.30
N PHE A 74 -14.61 6.54 4.71
CA PHE A 74 -14.42 5.41 3.80
C PHE A 74 -15.38 5.44 2.60
N ASP A 75 -16.66 5.72 2.85
CA ASP A 75 -17.70 5.70 1.82
C ASP A 75 -17.59 6.90 0.86
N GLU A 76 -16.82 7.93 1.22
CA GLU A 76 -16.54 9.13 0.40
C GLU A 76 -15.18 9.05 -0.32
N LEU A 77 -14.31 8.09 0.04
CA LEU A 77 -13.02 7.87 -0.63
C LEU A 77 -13.22 7.47 -2.10
N PRO A 78 -12.26 7.72 -3.01
CA PRO A 78 -12.38 7.37 -4.43
C PRO A 78 -12.87 5.94 -4.70
N ASP A 79 -13.75 5.77 -5.69
CA ASP A 79 -14.37 4.49 -6.04
C ASP A 79 -13.34 3.39 -6.34
N ASP A 80 -12.24 3.74 -7.00
CA ASP A 80 -11.15 2.83 -7.29
C ASP A 80 -10.40 2.38 -6.02
N LEU A 81 -10.21 3.26 -5.02
CA LEU A 81 -9.70 2.84 -3.70
C LEU A 81 -10.65 1.80 -3.07
N ARG A 82 -11.94 2.12 -2.99
CA ARG A 82 -12.95 1.28 -2.30
C ARG A 82 -13.13 -0.08 -2.98
N SER A 83 -13.17 -0.10 -4.31
CA SER A 83 -13.28 -1.34 -5.09
C SER A 83 -12.02 -2.21 -4.97
N ASN A 84 -10.83 -1.62 -5.00
CA ASN A 84 -9.59 -2.40 -4.90
C ASN A 84 -9.38 -3.00 -3.50
N VAL A 85 -9.70 -2.28 -2.41
CA VAL A 85 -9.66 -2.88 -1.06
C VAL A 85 -10.71 -3.99 -0.89
N LYS A 86 -11.88 -3.83 -1.51
CA LYS A 86 -12.90 -4.88 -1.54
C LYS A 86 -12.43 -6.10 -2.34
N ASN A 87 -11.78 -5.90 -3.48
CA ASN A 87 -11.23 -7.01 -4.26
C ASN A 87 -10.11 -7.74 -3.50
N LEU A 88 -9.25 -7.00 -2.78
CA LEU A 88 -8.22 -7.59 -1.92
C LEU A 88 -8.80 -8.48 -0.80
N SER A 89 -10.01 -8.21 -0.31
CA SER A 89 -10.60 -8.99 0.79
C SER A 89 -10.97 -10.42 0.43
N TYR A 90 -11.06 -10.72 -0.88
CA TYR A 90 -11.28 -12.08 -1.38
C TYR A 90 -10.02 -12.96 -1.31
N TYR A 91 -8.85 -12.40 -1.01
CA TYR A 91 -7.59 -13.13 -0.99
C TYR A 91 -7.09 -13.39 0.42
N GLN A 92 -6.58 -14.61 0.62
CA GLN A 92 -5.74 -14.97 1.77
C GLN A 92 -4.27 -14.91 1.35
N ILE A 93 -3.48 -14.17 2.10
CA ILE A 93 -2.07 -13.92 1.82
C ILE A 93 -1.22 -14.66 2.85
N VAL A 94 -0.51 -15.68 2.39
CA VAL A 94 0.47 -16.44 3.19
C VAL A 94 1.76 -15.65 3.29
N ASP A 95 2.49 -15.72 4.41
CA ASP A 95 3.83 -15.17 4.49
C ASP A 95 4.83 -16.06 3.76
N MET A 96 5.53 -15.51 2.77
CA MET A 96 6.51 -16.26 1.99
C MET A 96 7.94 -15.99 2.45
N ARG A 97 8.13 -15.29 3.59
CA ARG A 97 9.45 -15.09 4.19
C ARG A 97 9.93 -16.38 4.86
N PRO A 98 11.25 -16.66 4.87
CA PRO A 98 11.79 -17.85 5.53
C PRO A 98 11.38 -17.93 7.00
N ASN A 99 10.97 -19.11 7.45
CA ASN A 99 10.52 -19.41 8.82
C ASN A 99 9.17 -18.80 9.23
N HIS A 100 8.38 -18.32 8.27
CA HIS A 100 7.03 -17.82 8.49
C HIS A 100 5.95 -18.71 7.84
N GLU A 101 6.31 -19.91 7.36
CA GLU A 101 5.43 -20.80 6.60
C GLU A 101 4.27 -21.36 7.43
N LEU A 102 4.41 -21.35 8.76
CA LEU A 102 3.39 -21.80 9.72
C LEU A 102 2.50 -20.66 10.23
N ASP A 103 2.81 -19.41 9.88
CA ASP A 103 2.00 -18.27 10.29
C ASP A 103 0.63 -18.33 9.61
N ALA A 104 -0.42 -17.95 10.36
CA ALA A 104 -1.76 -17.88 9.81
C ALA A 104 -1.80 -16.86 8.64
N PRO A 105 -2.44 -17.22 7.50
CA PRO A 105 -2.58 -16.29 6.39
C PRO A 105 -3.33 -15.03 6.81
N LYS A 106 -2.92 -13.86 6.31
CA LYS A 106 -3.68 -12.63 6.53
C LYS A 106 -4.79 -12.49 5.51
N GLN A 107 -5.93 -12.01 5.97
CA GLN A 107 -7.09 -11.70 5.15
C GLN A 107 -7.72 -10.39 5.64
N ILE A 108 -8.31 -9.62 4.72
CA ILE A 108 -9.10 -8.45 5.09
C ILE A 108 -10.50 -8.93 5.52
N ASN A 109 -10.82 -8.84 6.80
CA ASN A 109 -12.14 -9.17 7.35
C ASN A 109 -13.04 -7.95 7.54
N ASP A 110 -12.45 -6.75 7.61
CA ASP A 110 -13.15 -5.48 7.66
C ASP A 110 -12.41 -4.45 6.79
N ILE A 111 -13.02 -4.08 5.66
CA ILE A 111 -12.44 -3.12 4.71
C ILE A 111 -12.34 -1.70 5.30
N LYS A 112 -13.07 -1.38 6.37
CA LYS A 112 -12.98 -0.09 7.09
C LYS A 112 -11.95 -0.13 8.22
N ASN A 113 -11.33 -1.28 8.49
CA ASN A 113 -10.26 -1.43 9.47
C ASN A 113 -8.89 -1.21 8.80
N LEU A 114 -8.40 0.03 8.86
CA LEU A 114 -7.13 0.43 8.24
C LEU A 114 -5.94 -0.47 8.65
N SER A 115 -5.86 -0.88 9.91
CA SER A 115 -4.79 -1.77 10.40
C SER A 115 -4.84 -3.14 9.73
N ASN A 116 -6.03 -3.71 9.57
CA ASN A 116 -6.20 -5.00 8.91
C ASN A 116 -5.84 -4.92 7.42
N VAL A 117 -6.31 -3.87 6.73
CA VAL A 117 -6.00 -3.63 5.32
C VAL A 117 -4.50 -3.42 5.10
N MET A 118 -3.86 -2.50 5.84
CA MET A 118 -2.43 -2.23 5.73
C MET A 118 -1.58 -3.46 6.10
N GLY A 119 -2.04 -4.28 7.04
CA GLY A 119 -1.38 -5.52 7.42
C GLY A 119 -1.29 -6.53 6.27
N VAL A 120 -2.32 -6.60 5.42
CA VAL A 120 -2.36 -7.44 4.21
C VAL A 120 -1.48 -6.85 3.12
N VAL A 121 -1.60 -5.54 2.83
CA VAL A 121 -0.76 -4.85 1.82
C VAL A 121 0.73 -4.97 2.14
N TYR A 122 1.10 -4.83 3.41
CA TYR A 122 2.49 -5.01 3.85
C TYR A 122 3.01 -6.43 3.55
N GLN A 123 2.17 -7.45 3.74
CA GLN A 123 2.57 -8.82 3.47
C GLN A 123 2.69 -9.10 1.97
N ILE A 124 1.79 -8.56 1.15
CA ILE A 124 1.88 -8.64 -0.31
C ILE A 124 3.20 -8.02 -0.79
N ARG A 125 3.54 -6.83 -0.28
CA ARG A 125 4.82 -6.17 -0.55
C ARG A 125 6.00 -7.05 -0.12
N ASN A 126 5.97 -7.65 1.06
CA ASN A 126 7.06 -8.54 1.49
C ASN A 126 7.20 -9.75 0.56
N ASN A 127 6.09 -10.39 0.19
CA ASN A 127 6.14 -11.52 -0.73
C ASN A 127 6.70 -11.12 -2.10
N LEU A 128 6.38 -9.92 -2.60
CA LEU A 128 6.98 -9.38 -3.83
C LEU A 128 8.51 -9.25 -3.71
N PHE A 129 9.03 -8.74 -2.60
CA PHE A 129 10.48 -8.59 -2.39
C PHE A 129 11.22 -9.91 -2.16
N HIS A 130 10.54 -10.90 -1.58
CA HIS A 130 11.14 -12.19 -1.22
C HIS A 130 10.87 -13.31 -2.24
N GLY A 131 10.32 -12.98 -3.42
CA GLY A 131 10.07 -13.95 -4.50
C GLY A 131 8.84 -14.84 -4.28
N GLY A 132 7.99 -14.49 -3.32
CA GLY A 132 6.71 -15.16 -3.04
C GLY A 132 5.54 -14.64 -3.87
N LYS A 133 5.79 -13.75 -4.84
CA LYS A 133 4.83 -13.30 -5.85
C LYS A 133 5.48 -13.24 -7.23
N ASP A 134 4.83 -13.83 -8.22
CA ASP A 134 5.24 -13.77 -9.63
C ASP A 134 4.33 -12.82 -10.41
N VAL A 135 4.91 -11.80 -11.06
CA VAL A 135 4.12 -10.85 -11.86
C VAL A 135 3.52 -11.48 -13.13
N GLN A 136 4.02 -12.64 -13.54
CA GLN A 136 3.51 -13.41 -14.68
C GLN A 136 2.35 -14.34 -14.27
N ASP A 137 2.21 -14.67 -12.97
CA ASP A 137 1.05 -15.40 -12.47
C ASP A 137 -0.16 -14.46 -12.34
N MET A 138 -1.31 -14.85 -12.91
CA MET A 138 -2.49 -13.99 -12.95
C MET A 138 -3.04 -13.67 -11.56
N LYS A 139 -2.99 -14.61 -10.61
CA LYS A 139 -3.52 -14.38 -9.26
C LYS A 139 -2.62 -13.40 -8.51
N ASP A 140 -1.31 -13.59 -8.62
CA ASP A 140 -0.33 -12.70 -8.01
C ASP A 140 -0.38 -11.30 -8.64
N LYS A 141 -0.52 -11.21 -9.97
CA LYS A 141 -0.73 -9.96 -10.69
C LYS A 141 -1.94 -9.19 -10.16
N ASN A 142 -3.11 -9.84 -10.02
CA ASN A 142 -4.31 -9.18 -9.47
C ASN A 142 -4.10 -8.68 -8.03
N VAL A 143 -3.45 -9.48 -7.19
CA VAL A 143 -3.17 -9.10 -5.79
C VAL A 143 -2.21 -7.91 -5.72
N ILE A 144 -1.18 -7.88 -6.59
CA ILE A 144 -0.24 -6.76 -6.70
C ILE A 144 -0.97 -5.51 -7.22
N GLU A 145 -1.77 -5.64 -8.27
CA GLU A 145 -2.55 -4.55 -8.87
C GLU A 145 -3.49 -3.89 -7.85
N HIS A 146 -4.34 -4.68 -7.20
CA HIS A 146 -5.27 -4.13 -6.23
C HIS A 146 -4.55 -3.48 -5.04
N SER A 147 -3.40 -4.04 -4.62
CA SER A 147 -2.56 -3.44 -3.57
C SER A 147 -1.93 -2.11 -4.00
N ALA A 148 -1.44 -2.05 -5.23
CA ALA A 148 -0.83 -0.86 -5.80
C ALA A 148 -1.84 0.29 -5.89
N ILE A 149 -3.02 0.03 -6.46
CA ILE A 149 -4.06 1.04 -6.63
C ILE A 149 -4.59 1.51 -5.27
N PHE A 150 -4.89 0.57 -4.37
CA PHE A 150 -5.33 0.91 -3.01
C PHE A 150 -4.29 1.79 -2.29
N LEU A 151 -3.03 1.35 -2.26
CA LEU A 151 -1.99 2.07 -1.51
C LEU A 151 -1.71 3.44 -2.13
N TYR A 152 -1.69 3.55 -3.46
CA TYR A 152 -1.55 4.83 -4.15
C TYR A 152 -2.63 5.82 -3.72
N ARG A 153 -3.90 5.44 -3.83
CA ARG A 153 -5.02 6.32 -3.48
C ARG A 153 -5.07 6.67 -2.01
N LEU A 154 -4.77 5.70 -1.14
CA LEU A 154 -4.70 5.94 0.31
C LEU A 154 -3.63 6.99 0.64
N LEU A 155 -2.43 6.84 0.08
CA LEU A 155 -1.32 7.76 0.33
C LEU A 155 -1.58 9.12 -0.30
N GLU A 156 -2.16 9.19 -1.50
CA GLU A 156 -2.58 10.43 -2.14
C GLU A 156 -3.53 11.21 -1.22
N TRP A 157 -4.61 10.57 -0.77
CA TRP A 157 -5.58 11.16 0.15
C TRP A 157 -4.95 11.65 1.46
N ILE A 158 -4.12 10.83 2.11
CA ILE A 158 -3.45 11.21 3.37
C ILE A 158 -2.45 12.34 3.16
N PHE A 159 -1.68 12.32 2.07
CA PHE A 159 -0.68 13.34 1.82
C PHE A 159 -1.28 14.69 1.41
N HIS A 160 -2.45 14.72 0.77
CA HIS A 160 -3.22 15.96 0.62
C HIS A 160 -3.69 16.47 1.99
N PHE A 161 -4.30 15.60 2.81
CA PHE A 161 -4.79 15.97 4.14
C PHE A 161 -3.68 16.51 5.06
N GLU A 162 -2.50 15.91 5.00
CA GLU A 162 -1.35 16.27 5.83
C GLU A 162 -0.48 17.41 5.22
N GLY A 163 -0.87 17.97 4.07
CA GLY A 163 -0.17 19.09 3.42
C GLY A 163 1.19 18.73 2.82
N TYR A 164 1.39 17.47 2.45
CA TYR A 164 2.56 17.01 1.67
C TYR A 164 2.35 17.14 0.16
N LEU A 165 1.09 17.10 -0.29
CA LEU A 165 0.66 17.34 -1.67
C LEU A 165 -0.22 18.60 -1.73
N PRO A 166 -0.18 19.36 -2.85
CA PRO A 166 -0.98 20.57 -3.03
C PRO A 166 -2.48 20.28 -3.13
#